data_AF-A0AAW6X1T3-F1
#
_entry.id   AF-A0AAW6X1T3-F1
#
_cell.length_a   1.000
_cell.length_b   1.000
_cell.length_c   1.000
_cell.angle_alpha   90.00
_cell.angle_beta   90.00
_cell.angle_gamma   90.00
#
_symmetry.space_group_name_H-M   'P 1'
#
loop_
_entity.id
_entity.type
_entity.pdbx_description
1 polymer ?
#
loop_
_entity_poly.entity_id
_entity_poly.type
_entity_poly.pdbx_seq_one_letter_code
_entity_poly.pdbx_strand_id
1 'polypeptide(L)' 'MIWNHRITRVTVGLLLLALAIVVSLPAITGYTSRDGTVNARLALLNAPIDGVISGEPAKVGVPVKAGDNLVEISNPR' A
#
# COMPACT_ATOMS: atom_id res chain seq x y z
N MET A 1 30.71 -45.60 13.58
CA MET A 1 30.20 -44.47 14.40
C MET A 1 30.61 -43.14 13.76
N ILE A 2 29.90 -42.72 12.69
CA ILE A 2 30.26 -41.55 11.84
C ILE A 2 30.01 -40.21 12.57
N TRP A 3 29.28 -40.26 13.68
CA TRP A 3 28.79 -39.10 14.43
C TRP A 3 29.89 -38.29 15.14
N ASN A 4 31.05 -38.89 15.43
CA ASN A 4 32.10 -38.24 16.24
C ASN A 4 33.32 -37.75 15.44
N HIS A 5 33.25 -37.75 14.10
CA HIS A 5 34.35 -37.23 13.28
C HIS A 5 34.36 -35.70 13.28
N ARG A 6 35.55 -35.12 13.48
CA ARG A 6 35.79 -33.67 13.42
C ARG A 6 35.19 -33.04 12.16
N ILE A 7 35.30 -33.73 11.03
CA ILE A 7 34.78 -33.30 9.73
C ILE A 7 33.26 -33.16 9.79
N THR A 8 32.53 -34.18 10.25
CA THR A 8 31.06 -34.17 10.36
C THR A 8 30.57 -33.01 11.23
N ARG A 9 31.23 -32.73 12.36
CA ARG A 9 30.84 -31.60 13.22
C ARG A 9 31.06 -30.25 12.55
N VAL A 10 32.16 -30.10 11.81
CA VAL A 10 32.47 -28.86 11.09
C VAL A 10 31.49 -28.64 9.94
N THR A 11 31.17 -29.67 9.15
CA THR A 11 30.19 -29.56 8.06
C THR A 11 28.80 -29.25 8.58
N VAL A 12 28.34 -29.91 9.66
CA VAL A 12 27.06 -29.58 10.29
C VAL A 12 27.04 -28.14 10.81
N GLY A 13 28.12 -27.69 11.47
CA GLY A 13 28.22 -26.30 11.95
C GLY A 13 28.18 -25.27 10.82
N LEU A 14 28.87 -25.51 9.71
CA LEU A 14 28.83 -24.65 8.53
C LEU A 14 27.46 -24.59 7.88
N LEU A 15 26.76 -25.73 7.79
CA LEU A 15 25.39 -25.78 7.25
C LEU A 15 24.42 -24.99 8.12
N LEU A 16 24.53 -25.11 9.45
CA LEU A 16 23.70 -24.34 10.39
C LEU A 16 23.98 -22.84 10.29
N LEU A 17 25.26 -22.45 10.17
CA LEU A 17 25.65 -21.06 9.98
C LEU A 17 25.09 -20.49 8.66
N ALA A 18 25.21 -21.24 7.56
CA ALA A 18 24.67 -20.83 6.27
C ALA A 18 23.15 -20.64 6.33
N LEU A 19 22.43 -21.56 6.99
CA LEU A 19 20.99 -21.45 7.18
C LEU A 19 20.62 -20.18 7.96
N ALA A 20 21.32 -19.91 9.06
CA ALA A 20 21.09 -18.72 9.88
C ALA A 20 21.30 -17.42 9.08
N ILE A 21 22.34 -17.37 8.23
CA ILE A 21 22.59 -16.24 7.35
C ILE A 21 21.43 -16.04 6.37
N VAL A 22 21.02 -17.09 5.67
CA VAL A 22 19.94 -17.03 4.66
C VAL A 22 18.61 -16.57 5.27
N VAL A 23 18.27 -17.06 6.45
CA VAL A 23 17.02 -16.68 7.15
C VAL A 23 17.07 -15.24 7.66
N SER A 24 18.25 -14.75 8.04
CA SER A 24 18.41 -13.39 8.57
C SER A 24 18.49 -12.33 7.47
N LEU A 25 18.83 -12.71 6.23
CA LEU A 25 18.99 -11.78 5.11
C LEU A 25 17.77 -10.86 4.92
N PRO A 26 16.53 -11.36 4.79
CA PRO A 26 15.36 -10.50 4.57
C PRO A 26 15.12 -9.49 5.70
N ALA A 27 15.48 -9.82 6.94
CA ALA A 27 15.33 -8.90 8.06
C ALA A 27 16.33 -7.74 8.04
N ILE A 28 17.52 -7.97 7.43
CA ILE A 28 18.61 -6.99 7.38
C ILE A 28 18.61 -6.23 6.04
N THR A 29 18.18 -6.87 4.96
CA THR A 29 18.18 -6.30 3.60
C THR A 29 16.80 -5.92 3.09
N GLY A 30 15.73 -6.36 3.75
CA GLY A 30 14.36 -6.04 3.38
C GLY A 30 13.97 -4.65 3.85
N TYR A 31 14.01 -3.69 2.94
CA TYR A 31 13.40 -2.38 3.17
C TYR A 31 11.96 -2.42 2.69
N THR A 32 11.01 -2.49 3.63
CA THR A 32 9.59 -2.28 3.33
C THR A 32 9.25 -0.82 3.60
N SER A 33 8.95 -0.03 2.57
CA SER A 33 8.42 1.32 2.78
C SER A 33 7.02 1.19 3.37
N ARG A 34 6.87 1.48 4.66
CA ARG A 34 5.57 1.48 5.35
C ARG A 34 4.66 2.61 4.88
N ASP A 35 5.27 3.71 4.50
CA ASP A 35 4.56 4.91 4.07
C ASP A 35 4.76 5.09 2.56
N GLY A 36 3.66 4.97 1.83
CA GLY A 36 3.56 5.34 0.44
C GLY A 36 2.61 6.52 0.32
N THR A 37 3.11 7.68 -0.09
CA THR A 37 2.28 8.85 -0.38
C THR A 37 1.92 8.87 -1.85
N VAL A 38 0.62 8.85 -2.15
CA VAL A 38 0.13 9.05 -3.52
C VAL A 38 -0.06 10.55 -3.73
N ASN A 39 0.75 11.14 -4.62
CA ASN A 39 0.61 12.53 -5.00
C ASN A 39 -0.54 12.67 -6.01
N ALA A 40 -1.74 12.90 -5.49
CA ALA A 40 -2.94 13.15 -6.31
C ALA A 40 -3.22 14.65 -6.39
N ARG A 41 -3.44 15.16 -7.61
CA ARG A 41 -3.89 16.54 -7.80
C ARG A 41 -5.35 16.65 -7.39
N LEU A 42 -5.64 17.51 -6.43
CA LEU A 42 -7.00 17.82 -5.96
C LEU A 42 -7.45 19.12 -6.62
N ALA A 43 -8.69 19.14 -7.10
CA ALA A 43 -9.37 20.34 -7.57
C ALA A 43 -10.63 20.54 -6.72
N LEU A 44 -10.83 21.77 -6.25
CA LEU A 44 -12.08 22.16 -5.58
C LEU A 44 -13.07 22.65 -6.64
N LEU A 45 -14.26 22.05 -6.66
CA LEU A 45 -15.36 22.44 -7.54
C LEU A 45 -16.44 23.09 -6.69
N ASN A 46 -16.89 24.27 -7.10
CA ASN A 46 -17.94 25.02 -6.43
C ASN A 46 -19.10 25.22 -7.40
N ALA A 47 -20.33 25.10 -6.88
CA ALA A 47 -21.51 25.44 -7.64
C ALA A 47 -21.71 26.97 -7.65
N PRO A 48 -22.20 27.54 -8.76
CA PRO A 48 -22.45 28.98 -8.88
C PRO A 48 -23.75 29.43 -8.17
N ILE A 49 -24.52 28.50 -7.60
CA ILE A 49 -25.79 28.75 -6.96
C ILE A 49 -25.78 28.25 -5.52
N ASP A 50 -26.50 28.96 -4.66
CA ASP A 50 -26.85 28.46 -3.33
C ASP A 50 -28.05 27.52 -3.46
N GLY A 51 -28.05 26.42 -2.69
CA GLY A 51 -29.15 25.46 -2.71
C GLY A 51 -28.90 24.28 -1.78
N VAL A 52 -29.78 23.28 -1.85
CA VAL A 52 -29.67 22.03 -1.10
C VAL A 52 -29.20 20.93 -2.06
N ILE A 53 -28.25 20.11 -1.62
CA ILE A 53 -27.81 18.94 -2.37
C ILE A 53 -29.00 17.99 -2.50
N SER A 54 -29.42 17.71 -3.73
CA SER A 54 -30.43 16.73 -4.07
C SER A 54 -29.75 15.49 -4.68
N GLY A 55 -30.24 14.29 -4.35
CA GLY A 55 -29.68 13.04 -4.88
C GLY A 55 -28.43 12.53 -4.15
N GLU A 56 -27.85 11.44 -4.69
CA GLU A 56 -26.62 10.83 -4.15
C GLU A 56 -25.40 11.44 -4.86
N PRO A 57 -24.49 12.12 -4.15
CA PRO A 57 -23.29 12.68 -4.76
C PRO A 57 -22.34 11.57 -5.24
N ALA A 58 -21.51 11.89 -6.23
CA ALA A 58 -20.49 10.99 -6.72
C ALA A 58 -19.57 10.52 -5.59
N LYS A 59 -19.34 9.20 -5.51
CA LYS A 59 -18.50 8.59 -4.47
C LYS A 59 -17.03 8.92 -4.71
N VAL A 60 -16.30 9.10 -3.61
CA VAL A 60 -14.86 9.31 -3.64
C VAL A 60 -14.16 8.10 -4.27
N GLY A 61 -13.25 8.36 -5.20
CA GLY A 61 -12.47 7.33 -5.89
C GLY A 61 -13.09 6.78 -7.18
N VAL A 62 -14.28 7.24 -7.57
CA VAL A 62 -14.88 6.89 -8.87
C VAL A 62 -14.19 7.69 -9.98
N PRO A 63 -13.81 7.06 -11.10
CA PRO A 63 -13.31 7.78 -12.27
C PRO A 63 -14.43 8.62 -12.88
N VAL A 64 -14.18 9.91 -13.09
CA VAL A 64 -15.12 10.87 -13.67
C VAL A 64 -14.55 11.48 -14.94
N LYS A 65 -15.40 11.83 -15.89
CA LYS A 65 -15.06 12.50 -17.14
C LYS A 65 -15.62 13.92 -17.16
N ALA A 66 -15.09 14.75 -18.05
CA ALA A 66 -15.61 16.08 -18.27
C ALA A 66 -17.08 16.01 -18.72
N GLY A 67 -17.95 16.75 -18.04
CA GLY A 67 -19.39 16.76 -18.29
C GLY A 67 -20.20 15.77 -17.44
N ASP A 68 -19.56 14.91 -16.66
CA ASP A 68 -20.28 14.01 -15.75
C ASP A 68 -20.95 14.81 -14.62
N ASN A 69 -22.17 14.42 -14.28
CA ASN A 69 -22.90 15.02 -13.17
C ASN A 69 -22.35 14.47 -11.83
N LEU A 70 -21.75 15.34 -11.02
CA LEU A 70 -21.13 14.97 -9.75
C LEU A 70 -22.08 15.14 -8.57
N VAL A 71 -22.87 16.21 -8.58
CA VAL A 71 -23.76 16.62 -7.50
C VAL A 71 -24.89 17.42 -8.14
N GLU A 72 -26.12 17.14 -7.74
CA GLU A 72 -27.28 17.95 -8.12
C GLU A 72 -27.62 18.89 -6.96
N ILE A 73 -27.87 20.16 -7.28
CA ILE A 73 -28.22 21.18 -6.29
C ILE A 73 -29.54 21.79 -6.71
N SER A 74 -30.51 21.74 -5.80
CA SER A 74 -31.83 22.30 -6.00
C SER A 74 -31.99 23.56 -5.15
N ASN A 75 -32.46 24.63 -5.78
CA ASN A 75 -32.90 25.84 -5.09
C ASN A 75 -34.41 26.01 -5.35
N PRO A 76 -35.27 25.80 -4.34
CA PRO A 76 -36.72 25.89 -4.50
C PRO A 76 -37.27 27.34 -4.44
N ARG A 77 -36.39 28.37 -4.40
CA ARG A 77 -36.81 29.78 -4.40
C ARG A 77 -37.12 30.30 -5.79
#